data_AF-A0A6J1TQD7-F1
#
_entry.id   AF-A0A6J1TQD7-F1
#
_cell.length_a   1.000
_cell.length_b   1.000
_cell.length_c   1.000
_cell.angle_alpha   90.00
_cell.angle_beta   90.00
_cell.angle_gamma   90.00
#
_symmetry.space_group_name_H-M   'P 1'
#
loop_
_entity.id
_entity.type
_entity.pdbx_description
1 polymer ?
#
loop_
_entity_poly.entity_id
_entity_poly.type
_entity_poly.pdbx_seq_one_letter_code
_entity_poly.pdbx_strand_id
1 'polypeptide(L)'
;MALHEKKLPFKTHLVNVHKGEQYDPWFMEINPKGDVPVLKDGVKIIPDSGRILDYLEDNFTNGRTPPLIPKDHGIEVRQRVLHFRTLLDQLPVNHITAGSIYHTDLISNPKLPFVSPFRHMLRVSEINQSNYMRKHAENNPKFREILLQRADLVEKKHESIVNREEFTKWLNSVETVLVQVEDELASHSTEKTDWWLCSPEFSIADVALTVLLDRLCCLGLQERFWTGGKSPNLDLYFKRVQNRDSFKKAVPSTLIHLQLLLMMTPRVVGVSTCIVAALAVLVGGYFYVKRK
;
A
#
# COMPACT_ATOMS: atom_id res chain seq x y z
N MET A 1 4.87 2.57 6.89
CA MET A 1 5.67 1.66 7.75
C MET A 1 7.15 2.06 7.77
N ALA A 2 7.85 2.14 6.62
CA ALA A 2 9.29 2.48 6.58
C ALA A 2 9.69 3.76 7.34
N LEU A 3 8.92 4.85 7.22
CA LEU A 3 9.18 6.08 7.99
C LEU A 3 9.20 5.84 9.52
N HIS A 4 8.35 4.95 10.03
CA HIS A 4 8.32 4.60 11.46
C HIS A 4 9.48 3.68 11.85
N GLU A 5 9.82 2.69 11.01
CA GLU A 5 10.98 1.82 11.25
C GLU A 5 12.28 2.64 11.30
N LYS A 6 12.43 3.61 10.40
CA LYS A 6 13.56 4.53 10.37
C LYS A 6 13.47 5.64 11.43
N LYS A 7 12.44 5.64 12.28
CA LYS A 7 12.20 6.60 13.37
C LYS A 7 12.19 8.06 12.91
N LEU A 8 11.72 8.31 11.68
CA LEU A 8 11.70 9.64 11.09
C LEU A 8 10.47 10.42 11.56
N PRO A 9 10.63 11.68 12.00
CA PRO A 9 9.49 12.56 12.21
C PRO A 9 8.93 13.03 10.86
N PHE A 10 7.62 12.92 10.69
CA PHE A 10 6.95 13.38 9.47
C PHE A 10 5.58 13.98 9.79
N LYS A 11 5.10 14.82 8.88
CA LYS A 11 3.73 15.33 8.85
C LYS A 11 2.99 14.67 7.68
N THR A 12 1.81 14.13 7.97
CA THR A 12 0.94 13.55 6.94
C THR A 12 -0.02 14.61 6.42
N HIS A 13 -0.23 14.64 5.11
CA HIS A 13 -1.36 15.28 4.46
C HIS A 13 -2.14 14.19 3.75
N LEU A 14 -3.43 14.07 4.08
CA LEU A 14 -4.31 13.07 3.50
C LEU A 14 -4.85 13.58 2.16
N VAL A 15 -4.86 12.69 1.16
CA VAL A 15 -5.41 12.94 -0.17
C VAL A 15 -6.56 11.97 -0.42
N ASN A 16 -7.78 12.50 -0.52
CA ASN A 16 -8.99 11.72 -0.71
C ASN A 16 -9.11 11.21 -2.15
N VAL A 17 -8.51 10.04 -2.38
CA VAL A 17 -8.49 9.39 -3.70
C VAL A 17 -9.87 9.00 -4.24
N HIS A 18 -10.84 8.82 -3.34
CA HIS A 18 -12.21 8.44 -3.71
C HIS A 18 -13.02 9.62 -4.25
N LYS A 19 -12.65 10.85 -3.86
CA LYS A 19 -13.27 12.08 -4.38
C LYS A 19 -12.48 12.68 -5.54
N GLY A 20 -11.39 12.05 -5.96
CA GLY A 20 -10.54 12.56 -7.04
C GLY A 20 -9.62 13.72 -6.61
N GLU A 21 -9.39 13.95 -5.32
CA GLU A 21 -8.56 15.07 -4.81
C GLU A 21 -7.12 15.04 -5.36
N GLN A 22 -6.61 13.85 -5.70
CA GLN A 22 -5.31 13.68 -6.37
C GLN A 22 -5.27 14.26 -7.81
N TYR A 23 -6.42 14.62 -8.38
CA TYR A 23 -6.53 15.32 -9.66
C TYR A 23 -6.79 16.82 -9.50
N ASP A 24 -6.89 17.32 -8.25
CA ASP A 24 -6.96 18.74 -8.00
C ASP A 24 -5.66 19.43 -8.41
N PRO A 25 -5.71 20.71 -8.82
CA PRO A 25 -4.55 21.44 -9.32
C PRO A 25 -3.39 21.42 -8.34
N TRP A 26 -3.67 21.61 -7.05
CA TRP A 26 -2.64 21.68 -6.02
C TRP A 26 -1.83 20.39 -5.90
N PHE A 27 -2.46 19.22 -6.08
CA PHE A 27 -1.77 17.94 -6.03
C PHE A 27 -1.09 17.64 -7.36
N MET A 28 -1.71 18.00 -8.49
CA MET A 28 -1.12 17.82 -9.82
C MET A 28 0.15 18.66 -10.02
N GLU A 29 0.28 19.82 -9.36
CA GLU A 29 1.54 20.57 -9.29
C GLU A 29 2.66 19.81 -8.55
N ILE A 30 2.29 18.98 -7.58
CA ILE A 30 3.24 18.15 -6.81
C ILE A 30 3.60 16.90 -7.60
N ASN A 31 2.59 16.19 -8.10
CA ASN A 31 2.76 14.96 -8.88
C ASN A 31 1.78 14.97 -10.06
N PRO A 32 2.21 15.35 -11.27
CA PRO A 32 1.35 15.36 -12.45
C PRO A 32 0.78 13.99 -12.83
N LYS A 33 1.33 12.90 -12.28
CA LYS A 33 0.76 11.56 -12.45
C LYS A 33 -0.56 11.39 -11.68
N GLY A 34 -0.86 12.24 -10.69
CA GLY A 34 -2.02 12.08 -9.82
C GLY A 34 -1.97 10.82 -8.96
N ASP A 35 -0.77 10.27 -8.74
CA ASP A 35 -0.57 9.03 -8.00
C ASP A 35 -0.07 9.32 -6.57
N VAL A 36 -0.43 8.43 -5.66
CA VAL A 36 -0.04 8.45 -4.24
C VAL A 36 0.64 7.12 -3.91
N PRO A 37 1.58 7.07 -2.95
CA PRO A 37 2.05 8.17 -2.09
C PRO A 37 3.06 9.11 -2.76
N VAL A 38 3.29 10.26 -2.11
CA VAL A 38 4.37 11.20 -2.46
C VAL A 38 5.09 11.65 -1.17
N LEU A 39 6.42 11.63 -1.18
CA LEU A 39 7.25 12.17 -0.11
C LEU A 39 7.79 13.55 -0.53
N LYS A 40 7.70 14.54 0.36
CA LYS A 40 8.42 15.81 0.27
C LYS A 40 9.48 15.91 1.35
N ASP A 41 10.72 16.17 0.94
CA ASP A 41 11.85 16.52 1.82
C ASP A 41 12.42 17.87 1.37
N GLY A 42 12.10 18.93 2.11
CA GLY A 42 12.43 20.31 1.72
C GLY A 42 11.82 20.67 0.36
N VAL A 43 12.68 20.90 -0.64
CA VAL A 43 12.28 21.19 -2.03
C VAL A 43 12.16 19.93 -2.90
N LYS A 44 12.63 18.77 -2.43
CA LYS A 44 12.58 17.52 -3.20
C LYS A 44 11.20 16.89 -3.10
N ILE A 45 10.67 16.46 -4.25
CA ILE A 45 9.44 15.67 -4.36
C ILE A 45 9.79 14.29 -4.91
N ILE A 46 9.42 13.25 -4.17
CA ILE A 46 9.70 11.85 -4.48
C ILE A 46 8.36 11.13 -4.58
N PRO A 47 7.76 11.02 -5.77
CA PRO A 47 6.62 10.15 -6.01
C PRO A 47 7.09 8.69 -6.12
N ASP A 48 6.12 7.76 -6.07
CA ASP A 48 6.32 6.30 -6.15
C ASP A 48 6.86 5.66 -4.86
N SER A 49 6.19 4.63 -4.37
CA SER A 49 6.56 3.98 -3.09
C SER A 49 7.94 3.34 -3.13
N GLY A 50 8.33 2.70 -4.24
CA GLY A 50 9.65 2.08 -4.38
C GLY A 50 10.75 3.14 -4.33
N ARG A 51 10.58 4.22 -5.10
CA ARG A 51 11.51 5.37 -5.09
C ARG A 51 11.58 6.07 -3.74
N ILE A 52 10.46 6.16 -3.02
CA ILE A 52 10.44 6.70 -1.66
C ILE A 52 11.29 5.82 -0.75
N LEU A 53 11.15 4.48 -0.82
CA LEU A 53 11.96 3.57 0.00
C LEU A 53 13.45 3.69 -0.32
N ASP A 54 13.83 3.76 -1.60
CA ASP A 54 15.23 3.99 -2.02
C ASP A 54 15.76 5.31 -1.48
N TYR A 55 15.00 6.40 -1.67
CA TYR A 55 15.36 7.71 -1.16
C TYR A 55 15.58 7.70 0.35
N LEU A 56 14.70 7.02 1.10
CA LEU A 56 14.80 6.90 2.54
C LEU A 56 16.07 6.14 2.94
N GLU A 57 16.40 5.05 2.26
CA GLU A 57 17.58 4.26 2.57
C GLU A 57 18.88 5.01 2.25
N ASP A 58 18.94 5.71 1.12
CA ASP A 58 20.11 6.47 0.69
C ASP A 58 20.37 7.71 1.55
N ASN A 59 19.32 8.38 2.03
CA ASN A 59 19.44 9.69 2.67
C ASN A 59 19.26 9.66 4.20
N PHE A 60 18.67 8.59 4.75
CA PHE A 60 18.36 8.48 6.18
C PHE A 60 18.88 7.19 6.79
N THR A 61 20.17 6.93 6.61
CA THR A 61 20.83 5.78 7.25
C THR A 61 22.03 6.27 8.05
N ASN A 62 21.78 6.60 9.32
CA ASN A 62 22.78 7.07 10.29
C ASN A 62 22.48 6.46 11.67
N GLY A 63 23.32 6.70 12.68
CA GLY A 63 23.16 6.11 14.02
C GLY A 63 21.82 6.37 14.72
N ARG A 64 20.97 7.30 14.23
CA ARG A 64 19.62 7.57 14.75
C ARG A 64 18.51 6.98 13.87
N THR A 65 18.81 6.63 12.62
CA THR A 65 17.86 6.16 11.62
C THR A 65 18.35 4.82 11.07
N PRO A 66 17.86 3.68 11.62
CA PRO A 66 18.41 2.37 11.28
C PRO A 66 18.29 2.07 9.77
N PRO A 67 19.29 1.36 9.18
CA PRO A 67 19.17 0.86 7.81
C PRO A 67 18.01 -0.13 7.69
N LEU A 68 17.38 -0.17 6.52
CA LEU A 68 16.44 -1.21 6.13
C LEU A 68 17.06 -2.21 5.16
N ILE A 69 18.29 -1.96 4.70
CA ILE A 69 19.08 -2.94 3.96
C ILE A 69 20.25 -3.37 4.86
N PRO A 70 20.32 -4.65 5.25
CA PRO A 70 21.41 -5.18 6.07
C PRO A 70 22.79 -4.84 5.48
N LYS A 71 23.68 -4.27 6.31
CA LYS A 71 25.07 -3.94 5.91
C LYS A 71 26.07 -4.97 6.41
N ASP A 72 25.83 -5.56 7.58
CA ASP A 72 26.82 -6.34 8.33
C ASP A 72 26.61 -7.86 8.25
N HIS A 73 25.62 -8.32 7.47
CA HIS A 73 25.24 -9.74 7.34
C HIS A 73 25.73 -10.41 6.04
N GLY A 74 26.69 -9.79 5.36
CA GLY A 74 27.28 -10.30 4.13
C GLY A 74 26.46 -10.01 2.86
N ILE A 75 27.11 -10.18 1.71
CA ILE A 75 26.54 -9.84 0.41
C ILE A 75 25.33 -10.71 0.06
N GLU A 76 25.32 -11.99 0.46
CA GLU A 76 24.25 -12.94 0.15
C GLU A 76 22.92 -12.57 0.80
N VAL A 77 22.93 -12.14 2.08
CA VAL A 77 21.73 -11.67 2.79
C VAL A 77 21.20 -10.41 2.10
N ARG A 78 22.09 -9.48 1.74
CA ARG A 78 21.70 -8.27 1.01
C ARG A 78 21.05 -8.60 -0.34
N GLN A 79 21.60 -9.55 -1.09
CA GLN A 79 21.02 -9.97 -2.36
C GLN A 79 19.65 -10.63 -2.18
N ARG A 80 19.46 -11.47 -1.16
CA ARG A 80 18.15 -12.06 -0.83
C ARG A 80 17.11 -10.99 -0.48
N VAL A 81 17.47 -10.02 0.37
CA VAL A 81 16.58 -8.89 0.70
C VAL A 81 16.16 -8.13 -0.56
N LEU A 82 17.10 -7.80 -1.45
CA LEU A 82 16.80 -7.09 -2.69
C LEU A 82 15.98 -7.92 -3.68
N HIS A 83 16.22 -9.23 -3.73
CA HIS A 83 15.46 -10.17 -4.54
C HIS A 83 13.98 -10.19 -4.11
N PHE A 84 13.70 -10.44 -2.83
CA PHE A 84 12.33 -10.46 -2.32
C PHE A 84 11.64 -9.12 -2.44
N ARG A 85 12.34 -8.01 -2.17
CA ARG A 85 11.82 -6.67 -2.43
C ARG A 85 11.35 -6.55 -3.89
N THR A 86 12.18 -6.97 -4.84
CA THR A 86 11.88 -6.87 -6.27
C THR A 86 10.66 -7.71 -6.66
N LEU A 87 10.56 -8.95 -6.17
CA LEU A 87 9.40 -9.81 -6.42
C LEU A 87 8.11 -9.19 -5.89
N LEU A 88 8.14 -8.65 -4.67
CA LEU A 88 6.97 -8.06 -4.02
C LEU A 88 6.52 -6.77 -4.70
N ASP A 89 7.48 -5.92 -5.12
CA ASP A 89 7.20 -4.64 -5.81
C ASP A 89 6.56 -4.85 -7.20
N GLN A 90 6.76 -6.02 -7.83
CA GLN A 90 6.18 -6.36 -9.14
C GLN A 90 4.73 -6.84 -9.07
N LEU A 91 4.21 -7.17 -7.87
CA LEU A 91 2.86 -7.70 -7.74
C LEU A 91 1.78 -6.66 -8.08
N PRO A 92 0.71 -7.06 -8.80
CA PRO A 92 -0.34 -6.14 -9.24
C PRO A 92 -1.36 -5.84 -8.14
N VAL A 93 -0.90 -5.42 -6.95
CA VAL A 93 -1.73 -5.24 -5.73
C VAL A 93 -2.92 -4.30 -5.97
N ASN A 94 -2.74 -3.25 -6.78
CA ASN A 94 -3.83 -2.33 -7.13
C ASN A 94 -4.93 -3.01 -7.98
N HIS A 95 -4.55 -3.90 -8.89
CA HIS A 95 -5.51 -4.66 -9.69
C HIS A 95 -6.27 -5.67 -8.83
N ILE A 96 -5.57 -6.34 -7.90
CA ILE A 96 -6.20 -7.27 -6.96
C ILE A 96 -7.17 -6.54 -6.02
N THR A 97 -6.77 -5.37 -5.52
CA THR A 97 -7.61 -4.53 -4.67
C THR A 97 -8.88 -4.11 -5.39
N ALA A 98 -8.79 -3.62 -6.63
CA ALA A 98 -9.96 -3.25 -7.42
C ALA A 98 -10.80 -4.48 -7.81
N GLY A 99 -10.17 -5.56 -8.26
CA GLY A 99 -10.85 -6.78 -8.70
C GLY A 99 -11.67 -7.46 -7.60
N SER A 100 -11.20 -7.41 -6.34
CA SER A 100 -11.96 -7.95 -5.20
C SER A 100 -13.32 -7.28 -4.95
N ILE A 101 -13.54 -6.08 -5.51
CA ILE A 101 -14.84 -5.38 -5.45
C ILE A 101 -15.87 -6.09 -6.34
N TYR A 102 -15.42 -6.77 -7.39
CA TYR A 102 -16.26 -7.44 -8.40
C TYR A 102 -16.32 -8.96 -8.19
N HIS A 103 -15.19 -9.59 -7.89
CA HIS A 103 -15.06 -11.06 -7.80
C HIS A 103 -15.25 -11.56 -6.37
N THR A 104 -16.42 -11.29 -5.81
CA THR A 104 -16.68 -11.50 -4.38
C THR A 104 -16.84 -12.96 -3.97
N ASP A 105 -17.00 -13.85 -4.95
CA ASP A 105 -17.07 -15.30 -4.76
C ASP A 105 -15.68 -15.94 -4.60
N LEU A 106 -14.61 -15.22 -4.93
CA LEU A 106 -13.22 -15.65 -4.76
C LEU A 106 -12.59 -15.14 -3.46
N ILE A 107 -13.38 -14.52 -2.58
CA ILE A 107 -12.96 -13.99 -1.27
C ILE A 107 -13.87 -14.53 -0.16
N SER A 108 -13.30 -14.89 1.00
CA SER A 108 -14.08 -15.52 2.08
C SER A 108 -14.57 -14.51 3.11
N ASN A 109 -13.69 -13.63 3.60
CA ASN A 109 -13.96 -12.80 4.77
C ASN A 109 -13.28 -11.41 4.67
N PRO A 110 -13.74 -10.53 3.75
CA PRO A 110 -13.17 -9.20 3.62
C PRO A 110 -13.46 -8.34 4.85
N LYS A 111 -12.54 -7.43 5.16
CA LYS A 111 -12.67 -6.46 6.26
C LYS A 111 -13.17 -5.11 5.73
N LEU A 112 -13.55 -4.20 6.62
CA LEU A 112 -13.87 -2.82 6.23
C LEU A 112 -12.71 -2.18 5.45
N PRO A 113 -13.00 -1.38 4.41
CA PRO A 113 -14.30 -1.02 3.84
C PRO A 113 -14.74 -1.97 2.70
N PHE A 114 -14.09 -3.13 2.53
CA PHE A 114 -14.39 -4.10 1.48
C PHE A 114 -15.62 -4.98 1.78
N VAL A 115 -16.47 -4.58 2.73
CA VAL A 115 -17.76 -5.22 3.07
C VAL A 115 -18.93 -4.33 2.63
N SER A 116 -20.11 -4.91 2.45
CA SER A 116 -21.34 -4.13 2.20
C SER A 116 -21.70 -3.25 3.41
N PRO A 117 -22.22 -2.02 3.23
CA PRO A 117 -22.53 -1.32 1.97
C PRO A 117 -21.33 -0.57 1.37
N PHE A 118 -20.21 -0.46 2.10
CA PHE A 118 -19.05 0.34 1.69
C PHE A 118 -18.39 -0.15 0.40
N ARG A 119 -18.37 -1.47 0.16
CA ARG A 119 -17.94 -2.07 -1.11
C ARG A 119 -18.68 -1.49 -2.32
N HIS A 120 -19.98 -1.22 -2.18
CA HIS A 120 -20.76 -0.58 -3.24
C HIS A 120 -20.28 0.85 -3.49
N MET A 121 -19.96 1.62 -2.43
CA MET A 121 -19.38 2.96 -2.57
C MET A 121 -18.02 2.92 -3.27
N LEU A 122 -17.16 1.95 -2.93
CA LEU A 122 -15.88 1.74 -3.61
C LEU A 122 -16.08 1.44 -5.10
N ARG A 123 -17.05 0.58 -5.43
CA ARG A 123 -17.42 0.26 -6.83
C ARG A 123 -17.85 1.51 -7.60
N VAL A 124 -18.74 2.31 -7.01
CA VAL A 124 -19.21 3.57 -7.62
C VAL A 124 -18.04 4.55 -7.82
N SER A 125 -17.13 4.64 -6.85
CA SER A 125 -15.93 5.48 -6.96
C SER A 125 -14.97 5.01 -8.06
N GLU A 126 -14.82 3.69 -8.23
CA GLU A 126 -13.95 3.11 -9.26
C GLU A 126 -14.50 3.38 -10.66
N ILE A 127 -15.79 3.12 -10.89
CA ILE A 127 -16.45 3.35 -12.19
C ILE A 127 -16.43 4.83 -12.58
N ASN A 128 -16.56 5.74 -11.61
CA ASN A 128 -16.58 7.18 -11.88
C ASN A 128 -15.19 7.82 -11.96
N GLN A 129 -14.11 7.06 -11.79
CA GLN A 129 -12.76 7.63 -11.73
C GLN A 129 -12.38 8.39 -13.01
N SER A 130 -12.71 7.87 -14.20
CA SER A 130 -12.44 8.54 -15.46
C SER A 130 -13.27 9.83 -15.63
N ASN A 131 -14.54 9.80 -15.20
CA ASN A 131 -15.42 10.98 -15.19
C ASN A 131 -14.85 12.11 -14.33
N TYR A 132 -14.30 11.78 -13.15
CA TYR A 132 -13.61 12.77 -12.32
C TYR A 132 -12.45 13.40 -13.09
N MET A 133 -11.56 12.58 -13.66
CA MET A 133 -10.41 13.09 -14.43
C MET A 133 -10.84 14.00 -15.59
N ARG A 134 -11.87 13.61 -16.38
CA ARG A 134 -12.40 14.42 -17.49
C ARG A 134 -12.96 15.76 -16.99
N LYS A 135 -13.71 15.76 -15.89
CA LYS A 135 -14.22 16.99 -15.26
C LYS A 135 -13.11 17.90 -14.74
N HIS A 136 -12.04 17.34 -14.16
CA HIS A 136 -10.87 18.12 -13.77
C HIS A 136 -10.13 18.67 -15.00
N ALA A 137 -10.11 17.94 -16.11
CA ALA A 137 -9.48 18.37 -17.36
C ALA A 137 -10.15 19.61 -17.97
N GLU A 138 -11.48 19.72 -17.86
CA GLU A 138 -12.25 20.89 -18.34
C GLU A 138 -11.82 22.18 -17.65
N ASN A 139 -11.54 22.11 -16.35
CA ASN A 139 -11.26 23.28 -15.51
C ASN A 139 -9.76 23.56 -15.34
N ASN A 140 -8.88 22.70 -15.88
CA ASN A 140 -7.44 22.78 -15.69
C ASN A 140 -6.66 22.62 -17.00
N PRO A 141 -6.57 23.69 -17.83
CA PRO A 141 -5.90 23.63 -19.14
C PRO A 141 -4.47 23.09 -19.08
N LYS A 142 -3.71 23.43 -18.03
CA LYS A 142 -2.32 22.99 -17.81
C LYS A 142 -2.18 21.46 -17.72
N PHE A 143 -3.14 20.78 -17.09
CA PHE A 143 -3.10 19.34 -16.87
C PHE A 143 -4.14 18.57 -17.69
N ARG A 144 -4.82 19.25 -18.61
CA ARG A 144 -5.93 18.68 -19.38
C ARG A 144 -5.52 17.42 -20.14
N GLU A 145 -4.43 17.48 -20.89
CA GLU A 145 -3.98 16.37 -21.73
C GLU A 145 -3.65 15.13 -20.88
N ILE A 146 -2.86 15.29 -19.81
CA ILE A 146 -2.49 14.17 -18.94
C ILE A 146 -3.70 13.58 -18.20
N LEU A 147 -4.67 14.41 -17.79
CA LEU A 147 -5.90 13.93 -17.16
C LEU A 147 -6.78 13.15 -18.14
N LEU A 148 -6.89 13.58 -19.40
CA LEU A 148 -7.64 12.86 -20.43
C LEU A 148 -6.96 11.53 -20.78
N GLN A 149 -5.65 11.51 -20.99
CA GLN A 149 -4.89 10.28 -21.22
C GLN A 149 -5.05 9.28 -20.06
N ARG A 150 -5.05 9.79 -18.81
CA ARG A 150 -5.27 8.97 -17.61
C ARG A 150 -6.69 8.40 -17.56
N ALA A 151 -7.70 9.18 -17.95
CA ALA A 151 -9.08 8.73 -18.01
C ALA A 151 -9.22 7.52 -18.94
N ASP A 152 -8.62 7.60 -20.13
CA ASP A 152 -8.65 6.52 -21.12
C ASP A 152 -7.90 5.26 -20.62
N LEU A 153 -6.77 5.43 -19.92
CA LEU A 153 -6.01 4.32 -19.33
C LEU A 153 -6.78 3.60 -18.22
N VAL A 154 -7.51 4.35 -17.38
CA VAL A 154 -8.34 3.78 -16.32
C VAL A 154 -9.52 3.00 -16.91
N GLU A 155 -10.19 3.54 -17.94
CA GLU A 155 -11.27 2.85 -18.65
C GLU A 155 -10.79 1.53 -19.25
N LYS A 156 -9.64 1.55 -19.96
CA LYS A 156 -9.04 0.32 -20.50
C LYS A 156 -8.68 -0.69 -19.41
N LYS A 157 -8.16 -0.22 -18.27
CA LYS A 157 -7.79 -1.08 -17.14
C LYS A 157 -9.02 -1.71 -16.47
N HIS A 158 -10.14 -1.00 -16.43
CA HIS A 158 -11.38 -1.48 -15.86
C HIS A 158 -11.85 -2.80 -16.50
N GLU A 159 -11.72 -2.92 -17.82
CA GLU A 159 -12.06 -4.15 -18.56
C GLU A 159 -11.30 -5.37 -18.03
N SER A 160 -10.02 -5.21 -17.71
CA SER A 160 -9.21 -6.29 -17.11
C SER A 160 -9.61 -6.56 -15.65
N ILE A 161 -9.96 -5.52 -14.88
CA ILE A 161 -10.34 -5.66 -13.46
C ILE A 161 -11.61 -6.49 -13.30
N VAL A 162 -12.61 -6.27 -14.17
CA VAL A 162 -13.88 -7.02 -14.13
C VAL A 162 -13.78 -8.40 -14.78
N ASN A 163 -12.68 -8.71 -15.46
CA ASN A 163 -12.43 -10.02 -16.05
C ASN A 163 -11.96 -11.02 -14.99
N ARG A 164 -12.71 -12.11 -14.83
CA ARG A 164 -12.46 -13.15 -13.83
C ARG A 164 -11.16 -13.92 -14.09
N GLU A 165 -10.83 -14.20 -15.35
CA GLU A 165 -9.62 -14.95 -15.71
C GLU A 165 -8.38 -14.11 -15.41
N GLU A 166 -8.38 -12.83 -15.78
CA GLU A 166 -7.31 -11.90 -15.45
C GLU A 166 -7.14 -11.74 -13.93
N PHE A 167 -8.25 -11.59 -13.20
CA PHE A 167 -8.20 -11.55 -11.74
C PHE A 167 -7.60 -12.82 -11.13
N THR A 168 -7.95 -13.98 -11.67
CA THR A 168 -7.37 -15.26 -11.24
C THR A 168 -5.88 -15.34 -11.54
N LYS A 169 -5.42 -14.85 -12.70
CA LYS A 169 -3.99 -14.78 -13.03
C LYS A 169 -3.21 -13.91 -12.03
N TRP A 170 -3.76 -12.78 -11.62
CA TRP A 170 -3.13 -11.94 -10.59
C TRP A 170 -3.12 -12.59 -9.21
N LEU A 171 -4.17 -13.33 -8.83
CA LEU A 171 -4.13 -14.11 -7.58
C LEU A 171 -3.06 -15.20 -7.63
N ASN A 172 -2.93 -15.88 -8.76
CA ASN A 172 -1.91 -16.92 -8.93
C ASN A 172 -0.49 -16.35 -8.92
N SER A 173 -0.26 -15.14 -9.45
CA SER A 173 1.06 -14.51 -9.36
C SER A 173 1.46 -14.16 -7.92
N VAL A 174 0.49 -13.73 -7.10
CA VAL A 174 0.71 -13.56 -5.65
C VAL A 174 1.03 -14.89 -4.99
N GLU A 175 0.30 -15.95 -5.32
CA GLU A 175 0.54 -17.30 -4.79
C GLU A 175 1.98 -17.76 -5.07
N THR A 176 2.45 -17.63 -6.31
CA THR A 176 3.83 -17.96 -6.71
C THR A 176 4.90 -17.21 -5.90
N VAL A 177 4.66 -15.93 -5.58
CA VAL A 177 5.59 -15.14 -4.76
C VAL A 177 5.50 -15.55 -3.29
N LEU A 178 4.31 -15.80 -2.76
CA LEU A 178 4.13 -16.20 -1.36
C LEU A 178 4.68 -17.61 -1.07
N VAL A 179 4.67 -18.51 -2.05
CA VAL A 179 5.37 -19.82 -1.95
C VAL A 179 6.87 -19.59 -1.75
N GLN A 180 7.50 -18.72 -2.54
CA GLN A 180 8.92 -18.40 -2.36
C GLN A 180 9.21 -17.74 -1.00
N VAL A 181 8.29 -16.92 -0.51
CA VAL A 181 8.39 -16.31 0.83
C VAL A 181 8.31 -17.39 1.91
N GLU A 182 7.37 -18.33 1.80
CA GLU A 182 7.25 -19.46 2.72
C GLU A 182 8.52 -20.32 2.71
N ASP A 183 9.07 -20.62 1.54
CA ASP A 183 10.30 -21.40 1.38
C ASP A 183 11.50 -20.71 2.06
N GLU A 184 11.67 -19.40 1.87
CA GLU A 184 12.73 -18.64 2.57
C GLU A 184 12.50 -18.66 4.08
N LEU A 185 11.29 -18.40 4.58
CA LEU A 185 10.99 -18.45 6.01
C LEU A 185 11.23 -19.84 6.60
N ALA A 186 10.86 -20.90 5.87
CA ALA A 186 11.06 -22.28 6.29
C ALA A 186 12.56 -22.63 6.37
N SER A 187 13.38 -22.10 5.45
CA SER A 187 14.82 -22.39 5.36
C SER A 187 15.62 -22.07 6.62
N HIS A 188 15.10 -21.21 7.49
CA HIS A 188 15.77 -20.77 8.71
C HIS A 188 14.89 -20.92 9.98
N SER A 189 13.75 -21.57 9.85
CA SER A 189 12.75 -21.76 10.92
C SER A 189 13.20 -22.61 12.11
N THR A 190 14.21 -23.48 11.96
CA THR A 190 14.68 -24.38 13.03
C THR A 190 15.80 -23.80 13.88
N GLU A 191 16.76 -23.12 13.26
CA GLU A 191 17.97 -22.62 13.91
C GLU A 191 17.94 -21.12 14.17
N LYS A 192 17.11 -20.38 13.41
CA LYS A 192 17.09 -18.92 13.37
C LYS A 192 15.65 -18.42 13.50
N THR A 193 14.94 -18.93 14.51
CA THR A 193 13.52 -18.66 14.77
C THR A 193 13.16 -17.18 14.84
N ASP A 194 14.12 -16.33 15.21
CA ASP A 194 13.93 -14.89 15.40
C ASP A 194 14.19 -14.08 14.12
N TRP A 195 14.64 -14.71 13.04
CA TRP A 195 14.83 -14.03 11.77
C TRP A 195 13.50 -13.51 11.21
N TRP A 196 13.59 -12.38 10.50
CA TRP A 196 12.56 -11.88 9.61
C TRP A 196 12.67 -12.60 8.26
N LEU A 197 12.24 -11.99 7.16
CA LEU A 197 12.21 -12.69 5.88
C LEU A 197 13.59 -13.25 5.49
N CYS A 198 14.64 -12.43 5.52
CA CYS A 198 15.98 -12.85 5.09
C CYS A 198 17.08 -12.65 6.14
N SER A 199 16.80 -12.00 7.27
CA SER A 199 17.84 -11.55 8.20
C SER A 199 17.29 -11.36 9.63
N PRO A 200 18.13 -11.30 10.67
CA PRO A 200 17.69 -11.00 12.04
C PRO A 200 17.14 -9.57 12.19
N GLU A 201 17.48 -8.68 11.27
CA GLU A 201 17.02 -7.29 11.22
C GLU A 201 15.80 -7.14 10.29
N PHE A 202 14.86 -6.29 10.69
CA PHE A 202 13.68 -6.01 9.88
C PHE A 202 14.07 -5.15 8.69
N SER A 203 13.82 -5.64 7.48
CA SER A 203 14.36 -5.07 6.25
C SER A 203 13.31 -4.39 5.37
N ILE A 204 13.75 -3.82 4.25
CA ILE A 204 12.89 -3.25 3.22
C ILE A 204 11.96 -4.32 2.58
N ALA A 205 12.43 -5.57 2.46
CA ALA A 205 11.61 -6.66 1.96
C ALA A 205 10.47 -6.97 2.94
N ASP A 206 10.76 -6.92 4.24
CA ASP A 206 9.76 -7.11 5.28
C ASP A 206 8.71 -5.99 5.29
N VAL A 207 9.11 -4.74 5.03
CA VAL A 207 8.17 -3.62 4.85
C VAL A 207 7.22 -3.90 3.68
N ALA A 208 7.74 -4.32 2.52
CA ALA A 208 6.94 -4.63 1.35
C ALA A 208 5.98 -5.80 1.60
N LEU A 209 6.49 -6.90 2.17
CA LEU A 209 5.71 -8.10 2.49
C LEU A 209 4.60 -7.77 3.50
N THR A 210 4.91 -7.00 4.53
CA THR A 210 3.93 -6.58 5.54
C THR A 210 2.75 -5.84 4.91
N VAL A 211 3.02 -4.89 4.03
CA VAL A 211 1.96 -4.08 3.37
C VAL A 211 1.12 -4.96 2.44
N LEU A 212 1.74 -5.92 1.75
CA LEU A 212 1.02 -6.91 0.93
C LEU A 212 0.10 -7.77 1.80
N LEU A 213 0.62 -8.39 2.87
CA LEU A 213 -0.14 -9.30 3.73
C LEU A 213 -1.31 -8.60 4.42
N ASP A 214 -1.08 -7.37 4.92
CA ASP A 214 -2.15 -6.54 5.47
C ASP A 214 -3.25 -6.27 4.44
N ARG A 215 -2.87 -5.91 3.21
CA ARG A 215 -3.83 -5.73 2.13
C ARG A 215 -4.63 -7.02 1.87
N LEU A 216 -3.96 -8.14 1.67
CA LEU A 216 -4.63 -9.42 1.38
C LEU A 216 -5.57 -9.83 2.52
N CYS A 217 -5.19 -9.55 3.76
CA CYS A 217 -6.03 -9.74 4.93
C CYS A 217 -7.28 -8.84 4.90
N CYS A 218 -7.14 -7.56 4.54
CA CYS A 218 -8.27 -6.65 4.34
C CYS A 218 -9.22 -7.11 3.22
N LEU A 219 -8.68 -7.71 2.15
CA LEU A 219 -9.46 -8.22 1.03
C LEU A 219 -10.13 -9.57 1.31
N GLY A 220 -9.81 -10.23 2.44
CA GLY A 220 -10.36 -11.54 2.77
C GLY A 220 -9.71 -12.70 2.02
N LEU A 221 -8.44 -12.55 1.61
CA LEU A 221 -7.68 -13.52 0.83
C LEU A 221 -6.73 -14.39 1.67
N GLN A 222 -6.68 -14.21 2.99
CA GLN A 222 -5.78 -14.96 3.88
C GLN A 222 -5.99 -16.49 3.83
N GLU A 223 -7.25 -16.93 3.73
CA GLU A 223 -7.63 -18.34 3.60
C GLU A 223 -7.23 -18.95 2.27
N ARG A 224 -7.12 -18.12 1.23
CA ARG A 224 -6.58 -18.55 -0.05
C ARG A 224 -5.10 -18.86 0.08
N PHE A 225 -4.34 -17.97 0.72
CA PHE A 225 -2.89 -17.95 0.58
C PHE A 225 -2.13 -18.64 1.72
N TRP A 226 -2.39 -18.35 3.00
CA TRP A 226 -1.48 -18.80 4.07
C TRP A 226 -2.15 -19.45 5.29
N THR A 227 -3.42 -19.14 5.57
CA THR A 227 -4.10 -19.73 6.74
C THR A 227 -4.61 -21.15 6.46
N GLY A 228 -5.08 -21.85 7.50
CA GLY A 228 -5.56 -23.23 7.37
C GLY A 228 -4.43 -24.26 7.16
N GLY A 229 -3.20 -23.91 7.55
CA GLY A 229 -2.02 -24.78 7.45
C GLY A 229 -1.30 -24.76 6.10
N LYS A 230 -1.70 -23.88 5.16
CA LYS A 230 -1.10 -23.78 3.82
C LYS A 230 0.35 -23.25 3.84
N SER A 231 0.59 -22.18 4.59
CA SER A 231 1.90 -21.55 4.72
C SER A 231 2.14 -21.19 6.20
N PRO A 232 2.50 -22.18 7.03
CA PRO A 232 2.58 -22.00 8.48
C PRO A 232 3.64 -20.99 8.91
N ASN A 233 4.79 -20.91 8.23
CA ASN A 233 5.85 -19.97 8.61
C ASN A 233 5.44 -18.53 8.27
N LEU A 234 4.78 -18.32 7.14
CA LEU A 234 4.19 -17.04 6.76
C LEU A 234 3.09 -16.59 7.72
N ASP A 235 2.24 -17.50 8.19
CA ASP A 235 1.22 -17.19 9.20
C ASP A 235 1.85 -16.74 10.53
N LEU A 236 2.87 -17.47 11.01
CA LEU A 236 3.62 -17.11 12.21
C LEU A 236 4.37 -15.78 12.05
N TYR A 237 5.01 -15.57 10.90
CA TYR A 237 5.69 -14.33 10.53
C TYR A 237 4.70 -13.15 10.59
N PHE A 238 3.52 -13.28 9.97
CA PHE A 238 2.56 -12.19 9.91
C PHE A 238 2.02 -11.83 11.31
N LYS A 239 1.75 -12.83 12.15
CA LYS A 239 1.39 -12.62 13.57
C LYS A 239 2.48 -11.86 14.33
N ARG A 240 3.76 -12.17 14.09
CA ARG A 240 4.89 -11.41 14.67
C ARG A 240 4.94 -9.97 14.17
N VAL A 241 4.76 -9.76 12.87
CA VAL A 241 4.75 -8.42 12.25
C VAL A 241 3.66 -7.52 12.84
N GLN A 242 2.46 -8.06 13.09
CA GLN A 242 1.34 -7.31 13.68
C GLN A 242 1.65 -6.75 15.08
N ASN A 243 2.61 -7.34 15.78
CA ASN A 243 3.04 -6.89 17.10
C ASN A 243 4.03 -5.72 17.06
N ARG A 244 4.62 -5.41 15.89
CA ARG A 244 5.58 -4.31 15.73
C ARG A 244 4.91 -2.95 15.93
N ASP A 245 5.62 -2.04 16.58
CA ASP A 245 5.16 -0.66 16.77
C ASP A 245 4.92 0.07 15.44
N SER A 246 5.77 -0.18 14.45
CA SER A 246 5.67 0.40 13.11
C SER A 246 4.40 -0.07 12.38
N PHE A 247 3.99 -1.32 12.57
CA PHE A 247 2.74 -1.88 12.06
C PHE A 247 1.55 -1.19 12.72
N LYS A 248 1.51 -1.19 14.06
CA LYS A 248 0.44 -0.56 14.85
C LYS A 248 0.27 0.94 14.55
N LYS A 249 1.35 1.64 14.21
CA LYS A 249 1.34 3.06 13.82
C LYS A 249 0.99 3.30 12.35
N ALA A 250 1.31 2.37 11.46
CA ALA A 250 1.11 2.55 10.02
C ALA A 250 -0.25 2.02 9.54
N VAL A 251 -0.70 0.90 10.10
CA VAL A 251 -1.94 0.23 9.73
C VAL A 251 -3.08 0.83 10.57
N PRO A 252 -4.13 1.38 9.93
CA PRO A 252 -5.19 2.05 10.66
C PRO A 252 -6.00 1.05 11.47
N SER A 253 -6.35 1.40 12.70
CA SER A 253 -7.33 0.64 13.46
C SER A 253 -8.70 0.67 12.77
N THR A 254 -9.59 -0.27 13.13
CA THR A 254 -10.98 -0.30 12.64
C THR A 254 -11.71 1.04 12.87
N LEU A 255 -11.36 1.75 13.94
CA LEU A 255 -11.95 3.04 14.30
C LEU A 255 -11.57 4.16 13.32
N ILE A 256 -10.34 4.13 12.80
CA ILE A 256 -9.88 5.07 11.77
C ILE A 256 -10.57 4.79 10.43
N HIS A 257 -10.78 3.51 10.09
CA HIS A 257 -11.58 3.14 8.92
C HIS A 257 -13.00 3.72 9.00
N LEU A 258 -13.67 3.60 10.15
CA LEU A 258 -14.99 4.20 10.37
C LEU A 258 -14.98 5.74 10.23
N GLN A 259 -13.95 6.41 10.77
CA GLN A 259 -13.81 7.86 10.62
C GLN A 259 -13.63 8.28 9.15
N LEU A 260 -12.85 7.55 8.37
CA LEU A 260 -12.74 7.83 6.93
C LEU A 260 -14.03 7.58 6.19
N LEU A 261 -14.77 6.53 6.53
CA LEU A 261 -16.07 6.24 5.95
C LEU A 261 -17.07 7.38 6.22
N LEU A 262 -17.02 8.00 7.41
CA LEU A 262 -17.79 9.22 7.72
C LEU A 262 -17.34 10.45 6.92
N MET A 263 -16.10 10.49 6.41
CA MET A 263 -15.65 11.55 5.49
C MET A 263 -16.08 11.29 4.04
N MET A 264 -16.43 10.05 3.71
CA MET A 264 -16.96 9.63 2.41
C MET A 264 -18.46 9.93 2.27
N THR A 265 -19.19 10.00 3.39
CA THR A 265 -20.60 10.45 3.37
C THR A 265 -20.67 11.97 3.10
N PRO A 266 -21.65 12.45 2.32
CA PRO A 266 -21.86 13.89 2.14
C PRO A 266 -22.15 14.54 3.50
N ARG A 267 -21.39 15.59 3.85
CA ARG A 267 -21.52 16.26 5.15
C ARG A 267 -22.93 16.85 5.32
N VAL A 268 -23.68 16.33 6.27
CA VAL A 268 -24.69 17.10 6.99
C VAL A 268 -24.01 17.65 8.25
N VAL A 269 -23.59 18.92 8.20
CA VAL A 269 -23.20 19.78 9.34
C VAL A 269 -21.84 19.49 10.04
N GLY A 270 -20.89 20.40 9.84
CA GLY A 270 -20.29 21.19 10.95
C GLY A 270 -19.43 20.53 12.03
N VAL A 271 -18.68 19.44 11.77
CA VAL A 271 -17.68 18.96 12.75
C VAL A 271 -16.27 18.97 12.18
N SER A 272 -15.45 19.90 12.68
CA SER A 272 -14.02 20.01 12.46
C SER A 272 -13.31 18.96 13.32
N THR A 273 -12.78 17.89 12.73
CA THR A 273 -11.96 16.92 13.48
C THR A 273 -10.49 17.04 13.09
N CYS A 274 -9.65 17.34 14.08
CA CYS A 274 -8.21 17.23 14.00
C CYS A 274 -7.83 15.76 13.76
N ILE A 275 -7.15 15.48 12.64
CA ILE A 275 -6.84 14.11 12.23
C ILE A 275 -5.47 13.69 12.80
N VAL A 276 -5.48 12.70 13.69
CA VAL A 276 -4.29 12.01 14.18
C VAL A 276 -3.78 11.06 13.09
N ALA A 277 -2.46 11.06 12.91
CA ALA A 277 -1.71 10.37 11.88
C ALA A 277 -1.84 8.84 11.96
N ALA A 278 -2.40 8.22 10.93
CA ALA A 278 -2.07 6.90 10.40
C ALA A 278 -3.06 6.62 9.28
N LEU A 279 -2.62 6.57 8.00
CA LEU A 279 -3.40 5.95 6.92
C LEU A 279 -2.60 5.91 5.61
N ALA A 280 -2.19 4.70 5.26
CA ALA A 280 -1.79 4.35 3.90
C ALA A 280 -2.39 2.98 3.57
N VAL A 281 -3.72 2.90 3.53
CA VAL A 281 -4.40 1.71 3.00
C VAL A 281 -5.62 2.09 2.14
N LEU A 282 -6.29 3.23 2.34
CA LEU A 282 -7.45 3.62 1.51
C LEU A 282 -7.46 5.09 1.09
N VAL A 283 -6.45 5.85 1.49
CA VAL A 283 -6.30 7.27 1.24
C VAL A 283 -4.82 7.46 0.93
N GLY A 284 -4.52 8.15 -0.16
CA GLY A 284 -3.15 8.49 -0.49
C GLY A 284 -2.53 9.37 0.57
N GLY A 285 -1.33 9.04 1.01
CA GLY A 285 -0.56 9.88 1.91
C GLY A 285 0.43 10.75 1.14
N TYR A 286 0.36 12.06 1.35
CA TYR A 286 1.49 12.95 1.11
C TYR A 286 2.25 13.15 2.43
N PHE A 287 3.54 12.85 2.45
CA PHE A 287 4.34 12.87 3.67
C PHE A 287 5.39 13.97 3.57
N TYR A 288 5.44 14.86 4.56
CA TYR A 288 6.49 15.86 4.71
C TYR A 288 7.46 15.43 5.81
N VAL A 289 8.73 15.20 5.47
CA VAL A 289 9.77 14.91 6.47
C VAL A 289 10.49 16.21 6.82
N LYS A 290 10.61 16.49 8.13
CA LYS A 290 11.36 17.65 8.63
C LYS A 290 12.75 17.20 9.05
N ARG A 291 13.81 17.75 8.44
CA ARG A 291 15.17 17.60 8.98
C ARG A 291 15.29 18.44 10.26
N LYS A 292 15.80 17.83 11.34
CA LYS A 292 16.29 18.58 12.51
C LYS A 292 17.70 19.06 12.23
#